data_AF-X0WQ02-F1
#
_entry.id   AF-X0WQ02-F1
#
_cell.length_a   1.000
_cell.length_b   1.000
_cell.length_c   1.000
_cell.angle_alpha   90.00
_cell.angle_beta   90.00
_cell.angle_gamma   90.00
#
_symmetry.space_group_name_H-M   'P 1'
#
loop_
_entity.id
_entity.type
_entity.pdbx_description
1 polymer ?
#
loop_
_entity_poly.entity_id
_entity_poly.type
_entity_poly.pdbx_seq_one_letter_code
_entity_poly.pdbx_strand_id
1 'polypeptide(L)'
;VYVKGEFKDSEATKVGSFIGDHTKLGIGCLLNTGTVIGVGSNIVTAGKVLPKFIPSFTWYLNGKFYKGYGLKQIIETARVVMSRRKVTMSSEEVKVLEKAFKISKKEREKLIEKSKR
;
A
#
# COMPACT_ATOMS: atom_id res chain seq x y z
N VAL A 1 5.72 -6.15 13.77
CA VAL A 1 5.36 -5.27 12.63
C VAL A 1 6.33 -5.45 11.47
N TYR A 2 5.98 -5.09 10.24
CA TYR A 2 6.91 -5.14 9.11
C TYR A 2 7.69 -3.84 8.95
N VAL A 3 9.02 -3.94 8.84
CA VAL A 3 9.94 -2.81 8.60
C VAL A 3 10.89 -3.20 7.48
N LYS A 4 10.93 -2.43 6.38
CA LYS A 4 11.74 -2.72 5.19
C LYS A 4 11.53 -4.13 4.62
N GLY A 5 10.27 -4.59 4.62
CA GLY A 5 9.89 -5.92 4.13
C GLY A 5 10.20 -7.09 5.07
N GLU A 6 10.72 -6.84 6.28
CA GLU A 6 11.05 -7.86 7.27
C GLU A 6 10.15 -7.75 8.50
N PHE A 7 9.72 -8.90 9.04
CA PHE A 7 8.95 -8.93 10.28
C PHE A 7 9.89 -8.68 11.46
N LYS A 8 9.52 -7.72 12.31
CA LYS A 8 10.22 -7.37 13.55
C LYS A 8 9.25 -7.39 14.73
N ASP A 9 9.72 -7.85 15.87
CA ASP A 9 8.97 -7.67 17.11
C ASP A 9 8.90 -6.18 17.46
N SER A 10 7.73 -5.75 17.93
CA SER A 10 7.48 -4.38 18.38
C SER A 10 7.64 -4.22 19.89
N GLU A 11 7.78 -5.30 20.65
CA GLU A 11 7.86 -5.33 22.13
C GLU A 11 6.61 -4.80 22.86
N ALA A 12 5.60 -4.31 22.12
CA ALA A 12 4.32 -3.86 22.64
C ALA A 12 3.26 -4.97 22.60
N THR A 13 2.45 -5.05 23.66
CA THR A 13 1.31 -5.98 23.75
C THR A 13 0.22 -5.71 22.70
N LYS A 14 0.03 -4.45 22.30
CA LYS A 14 -0.98 -4.03 21.32
C LYS A 14 -0.36 -3.11 20.29
N VAL A 15 -0.56 -3.42 19.00
CA VAL A 15 -0.11 -2.58 17.89
C VAL A 15 -1.19 -2.45 16.82
N GLY A 16 -1.57 -1.22 16.51
CA GLY A 16 -2.53 -0.92 15.46
C GLY A 16 -2.03 -1.30 14.06
N SER A 17 -2.89 -1.13 13.07
CA SER A 17 -2.51 -1.27 11.66
C SER A 17 -1.87 0.03 11.17
N PHE A 18 -0.90 -0.09 10.27
CA PHE A 18 -0.25 1.02 9.58
C PHE A 18 -0.74 1.06 8.15
N ILE A 19 -1.32 2.19 7.75
CA ILE A 19 -1.89 2.37 6.41
C ILE A 19 -1.21 3.58 5.77
N GLY A 20 -0.46 3.33 4.70
CA GLY A 20 0.23 4.38 3.96
C GLY A 20 -0.71 5.28 3.17
N ASP A 21 -0.22 6.48 2.85
CA ASP A 21 -0.98 7.51 2.16
C ASP A 21 -1.53 7.04 0.82
N HIS A 22 -2.67 7.60 0.42
CA HIS A 22 -3.36 7.29 -0.83
C HIS A 22 -3.65 5.80 -1.07
N THR A 23 -3.63 4.96 -0.04
CA THR A 23 -4.10 3.58 -0.12
C THR A 23 -5.63 3.54 -0.10
N LYS A 24 -6.21 2.59 -0.83
CA LYS A 24 -7.65 2.34 -0.88
C LYS A 24 -7.95 0.91 -0.46
N LEU A 25 -8.87 0.77 0.49
CA LEU A 25 -9.39 -0.50 0.96
C LEU A 25 -10.77 -0.73 0.36
N GLY A 26 -10.99 -1.93 -0.16
CA GLY A 26 -12.32 -2.41 -0.52
C GLY A 26 -13.19 -2.59 0.72
N ILE A 27 -14.51 -2.60 0.50
CA ILE A 27 -15.48 -2.86 1.56
C ILE A 27 -15.25 -4.26 2.16
N GLY A 28 -15.34 -4.37 3.48
CA GLY A 28 -15.15 -5.65 4.17
C GLY A 28 -13.69 -6.12 4.27
N CYS A 29 -12.71 -5.22 4.13
CA CYS A 29 -11.32 -5.54 4.41
C CYS A 29 -11.10 -5.93 5.88
N LEU A 30 -10.63 -7.15 6.11
CA LEU A 30 -10.27 -7.65 7.45
C LEU A 30 -8.77 -7.48 7.69
N LEU A 31 -8.40 -6.55 8.57
CA LEU A 31 -7.02 -6.28 8.95
C LEU A 31 -6.64 -7.01 10.25
N ASN A 32 -5.46 -7.60 10.26
CA ASN A 32 -4.87 -8.14 11.49
C ASN A 32 -4.13 -7.06 12.27
N THR A 33 -3.94 -7.30 13.58
CA THR A 33 -3.06 -6.50 14.45
C THR A 33 -1.68 -6.31 13.83
N GLY A 34 -1.17 -5.09 13.79
CA GLY A 34 0.15 -4.79 13.22
C GLY A 34 0.26 -5.01 11.71
N THR A 35 -0.86 -5.12 10.96
CA THR A 35 -0.81 -5.15 9.49
C THR A 35 -0.21 -3.84 8.97
N VAL A 36 0.78 -3.96 8.09
CA VAL A 36 1.45 -2.83 7.45
C VAL A 36 1.09 -2.79 5.97
N ILE A 37 0.49 -1.68 5.54
CA ILE A 37 0.09 -1.43 4.17
C ILE A 37 0.87 -0.24 3.65
N GLY A 38 1.58 -0.43 2.55
CA GLY A 38 2.35 0.62 1.89
C GLY A 38 1.50 1.72 1.28
N VAL A 39 2.18 2.72 0.72
CA VAL A 39 1.59 3.90 0.08
C VAL A 39 0.98 3.55 -1.27
N GLY A 40 -0.15 4.16 -1.61
CA GLY A 40 -0.73 4.08 -2.96
C GLY A 40 -1.20 2.69 -3.38
N SER A 41 -1.52 1.82 -2.43
CA SER A 41 -1.97 0.46 -2.70
C SER A 41 -3.49 0.38 -2.86
N ASN A 42 -3.95 -0.49 -3.76
CA ASN A 42 -5.38 -0.75 -3.96
C ASN A 42 -5.68 -2.18 -3.52
N ILE A 43 -6.56 -2.33 -2.54
CA ILE A 43 -6.82 -3.62 -1.89
C ILE A 43 -8.26 -4.00 -2.17
N VAL A 44 -8.43 -5.10 -2.89
CA VAL A 44 -9.72 -5.69 -3.21
C VAL A 44 -9.73 -7.09 -2.60
N THR A 45 -10.63 -7.31 -1.65
CA THR A 45 -10.77 -8.60 -0.96
C THR A 45 -12.20 -9.07 -0.99
N ALA A 46 -12.36 -10.39 -0.99
CA ALA A 46 -13.64 -11.09 -0.91
C ALA A 46 -13.84 -11.66 0.51
N GLY A 47 -13.73 -10.79 1.52
CA GLY A 47 -13.96 -11.17 2.94
C GLY A 47 -12.85 -12.01 3.59
N LYS A 48 -11.68 -12.16 2.94
CA LYS A 48 -10.53 -12.85 3.55
C LYS A 48 -9.64 -11.89 4.32
N VAL A 49 -9.02 -12.42 5.37
CA VAL A 49 -8.03 -11.72 6.18
C VAL A 49 -6.84 -11.32 5.30
N LEU A 50 -6.46 -10.04 5.39
CA LEU A 50 -5.35 -9.48 4.64
C LEU A 50 -4.00 -9.96 5.20
N PRO A 51 -2.97 -10.06 4.34
CA PRO A 51 -1.62 -10.43 4.79
C PRO A 51 -1.10 -9.38 5.77
N LYS A 52 -0.14 -9.78 6.62
CA LYS A 52 0.51 -8.87 7.58
C LYS A 52 1.28 -7.73 6.90
N PHE A 53 1.67 -7.91 5.65
CA PHE A 53 2.38 -6.90 4.87
C PHE A 53 1.83 -6.80 3.44
N ILE A 54 1.54 -5.57 3.01
CA ILE A 54 1.17 -5.21 1.64
C ILE A 54 2.16 -4.15 1.16
N PRO A 55 2.95 -4.40 0.11
CA PRO A 55 3.97 -3.46 -0.36
C PRO A 55 3.34 -2.24 -1.04
N SER A 56 4.05 -1.11 -1.01
CA SER A 56 3.60 0.15 -1.64
C SER A 56 3.41 0.01 -3.15
N PHE A 57 2.43 0.73 -3.68
CA PHE A 57 2.10 0.85 -5.10
C PHE A 57 1.77 -0.49 -5.75
N THR A 58 1.00 -1.31 -5.04
CA THR A 58 0.51 -2.60 -5.55
C THR A 58 -0.99 -2.71 -5.49
N TRP A 59 -1.50 -3.63 -6.29
CA TRP A 59 -2.87 -4.09 -6.18
C TRP A 59 -2.85 -5.43 -5.45
N TYR A 60 -3.64 -5.56 -4.39
CA TYR A 60 -3.90 -6.85 -3.76
C TYR A 60 -5.29 -7.30 -4.19
N LEU A 61 -5.36 -8.36 -4.98
CA LEU A 61 -6.60 -8.91 -5.53
C LEU A 61 -6.56 -10.43 -5.44
N ASN A 62 -7.64 -11.05 -4.96
CA ASN A 62 -7.80 -12.51 -4.92
C ASN A 62 -6.61 -13.25 -4.28
N GLY A 63 -6.00 -12.68 -3.23
CA GLY A 63 -4.87 -13.30 -2.53
C GLY A 63 -3.50 -13.07 -3.18
N LYS A 64 -3.41 -12.27 -4.24
CA LYS A 64 -2.21 -12.08 -5.06
C LYS A 64 -1.87 -10.60 -5.22
N PHE A 65 -0.58 -10.32 -5.39
CA PHE A 65 -0.05 -8.98 -5.66
C PHE A 65 0.14 -8.74 -7.15
N TYR A 66 -0.32 -7.57 -7.61
CA TYR A 66 -0.20 -7.12 -9.00
C TYR A 66 0.42 -5.72 -9.05
N LYS A 67 1.06 -5.38 -10.17
CA LYS A 67 1.66 -4.06 -10.40
C LYS A 67 0.64 -2.92 -10.44
N GLY A 68 -0.62 -3.23 -10.77
CA GLY A 68 -1.65 -2.23 -11.01
C GLY A 68 -1.30 -1.32 -12.19
N TYR A 69 -1.79 -0.09 -12.14
CA TYR A 69 -1.62 0.89 -13.23
C TYR A 69 -0.31 1.68 -13.19
N GLY A 70 0.50 1.53 -12.14
CA GLY A 70 1.78 2.24 -12.00
C GLY A 70 1.67 3.65 -11.41
N LEU A 71 2.83 4.28 -11.22
CA LEU A 71 2.96 5.51 -10.42
C LEU A 71 2.20 6.71 -10.99
N LYS A 72 2.26 6.95 -12.30
CA LYS A 72 1.62 8.10 -12.94
C LYS A 72 0.11 8.13 -12.67
N GLN A 73 -0.55 6.99 -12.83
CA GLN A 73 -1.98 6.84 -12.58
C GLN A 73 -2.32 6.96 -11.09
N ILE A 74 -1.43 6.50 -10.20
CA ILE A 74 -1.60 6.68 -8.75
C ILE A 74 -1.54 8.16 -8.37
N ILE A 75 -0.58 8.92 -8.92
CA ILE A 75 -0.46 10.37 -8.71
C ILE A 75 -1.70 11.09 -9.24
N GLU A 76 -2.16 10.74 -10.45
CA GLU A 76 -3.36 11.35 -11.03
C GLU A 76 -4.61 11.08 -10.18
N THR A 77 -4.78 9.84 -9.75
CA THR A 77 -5.87 9.46 -8.84
C THR A 77 -5.79 10.22 -7.52
N ALA A 78 -4.58 10.37 -6.97
CA ALA A 78 -4.36 11.11 -5.74
C ALA A 78 -4.75 12.59 -5.90
N ARG A 79 -4.37 13.21 -7.03
CA ARG A 79 -4.75 14.59 -7.40
C ARG A 79 -6.27 14.77 -7.41
N VAL A 80 -6.99 13.86 -8.07
CA VAL A 80 -8.47 13.85 -8.12
C VAL A 80 -9.10 13.63 -6.75
N VAL A 81 -8.55 12.75 -5.92
CA VAL A 81 -9.11 12.47 -4.58
C VAL A 81 -8.88 13.63 -3.61
N MET A 82 -7.75 14.33 -3.72
CA MET A 82 -7.44 15.51 -2.93
C MET A 82 -8.31 16.71 -3.32
N SER A 83 -8.55 16.92 -4.62
CA SER A 83 -9.38 18.04 -5.10
C SER A 83 -10.83 17.97 -4.61
N ARG A 84 -11.37 16.77 -4.38
CA ARG A 84 -12.69 16.56 -3.73
C ARG A 84 -12.78 17.17 -2.33
N ARG A 85 -11.64 17.33 -1.65
CA ARG A 85 -11.51 17.97 -0.34
C ARG A 85 -11.01 19.41 -0.43
N LYS A 86 -11.01 19.99 -1.64
CA LYS A 86 -10.47 21.32 -1.94
C LYS A 86 -8.97 21.45 -1.62
N VAL A 87 -8.23 20.34 -1.70
CA VAL A 87 -6.77 20.31 -1.50
C VAL A 87 -6.08 20.11 -2.84
N THR A 88 -5.11 20.97 -3.16
CA THR A 88 -4.28 20.86 -4.36
C THR A 88 -3.00 20.12 -4.01
N MET A 89 -2.68 19.08 -4.78
CA MET A 89 -1.42 18.35 -4.62
C MET A 89 -0.23 19.22 -5.02
N SER A 90 0.73 19.37 -4.10
CA SER A 90 1.94 20.15 -4.29
C SER A 90 2.98 19.40 -5.15
N SER A 91 4.00 20.14 -5.62
CA SER A 91 5.10 19.54 -6.38
C SER A 91 5.97 18.63 -5.51
N GLU A 92 6.06 18.95 -4.22
CA GLU A 92 6.84 18.23 -3.21
C GLU A 92 6.19 16.90 -2.86
N GLU A 93 4.86 16.86 -2.73
CA GLU A 93 4.11 15.61 -2.52
C GLU A 93 4.32 14.63 -3.67
N VAL A 94 4.31 15.13 -4.92
CA VAL A 94 4.63 14.32 -6.10
C VAL A 94 6.04 13.73 -6.01
N LYS A 95 7.04 14.54 -5.65
CA LYS A 95 8.44 14.08 -5.47
C LYS A 95 8.56 13.04 -4.35
N VAL A 96 7.80 13.19 -3.27
CA VAL A 96 7.75 12.20 -2.18
C VAL A 96 7.21 10.86 -2.69
N LEU A 97 6.11 10.87 -3.45
CA LEU A 97 5.55 9.66 -4.05
C LEU A 97 6.51 9.00 -5.05
N GLU A 98 7.20 9.78 -5.88
CA GLU A 98 8.24 9.29 -6.80
C GLU A 98 9.40 8.62 -6.06
N LYS A 99 9.89 9.27 -5.00
CA LYS A 99 10.96 8.73 -4.15
C LYS A 99 10.49 7.45 -3.45
N ALA A 100 9.30 7.45 -2.87
CA ALA A 100 8.69 6.29 -2.22
C ALA A 100 8.57 5.11 -3.21
N PHE A 101 8.14 5.38 -4.45
CA PHE A 101 8.02 4.37 -5.50
C PHE A 101 9.36 3.74 -5.86
N LYS A 102 10.44 4.54 -5.87
CA LYS A 102 11.81 4.08 -6.14
C LYS A 102 12.35 3.22 -5.00
N ILE A 103 12.25 3.68 -3.75
CA ILE A 103 12.82 2.95 -2.59
C ILE A 103 12.06 1.64 -2.32
N SER A 104 10.75 1.58 -2.57
CA SER A 104 9.95 0.38 -2.33
C SER A 104 10.04 -0.67 -3.45
N LYS A 105 10.85 -0.43 -4.50
CA LYS A 105 10.91 -1.26 -5.71
C LYS A 105 11.22 -2.73 -5.42
N LYS A 106 12.27 -2.99 -4.63
CA LYS A 106 12.75 -4.35 -4.32
C LYS A 106 11.66 -5.20 -3.67
N GLU A 107 10.99 -4.65 -2.66
CA GLU A 107 9.94 -5.34 -1.91
C GLU A 107 8.71 -5.60 -2.78
N ARG A 108 8.30 -4.57 -3.56
CA ARG A 108 7.18 -4.65 -4.50
C ARG A 108 7.39 -5.74 -5.54
N GLU A 109 8.53 -5.73 -6.23
CA GLU A 109 8.82 -6.68 -7.33
C GLU A 109 8.90 -8.11 -6.81
N LYS A 110 9.53 -8.33 -5.65
CA LYS A 110 9.63 -9.65 -5.01
C LYS A 110 8.26 -10.27 -4.75
N LEU A 111 7.32 -9.50 -4.19
CA LEU A 111 5.98 -10.02 -3.82
C LEU A 111 5.05 -10.19 -5.02
N ILE A 112 5.17 -9.33 -6.05
CA ILE A 112 4.48 -9.51 -7.32
C ILE A 112 4.96 -10.79 -8.00
N GLU A 113 6.27 -11.01 -8.07
CA GLU A 113 6.84 -12.20 -8.71
C GLU A 113 6.44 -13.48 -7.99
N LYS A 114 6.43 -13.47 -6.66
CA LYS A 114 5.94 -14.60 -5.86
C LYS A 114 4.47 -14.93 -6.15
N SER A 115 3.65 -13.95 -6.52
CA SER A 115 2.21 -14.13 -6.79
C SER A 115 1.91 -14.73 -8.17
N LYS A 116 2.90 -14.71 -9.09
CA LYS A 116 2.78 -15.34 -10.42
C LYS A 116 2.98 -16.85 -10.37
N ARG A 117 3.71 -17.34 -9.36
CA ARG A 117 3.83 -18.76 -9.04
C ARG A 117 2.52 -19.28 -8.45
#